data_AF-A0A7S1QMU3-F1
#
_entry.id   AF-A0A7S1QMU3-F1
#
_cell.length_a   1.000
_cell.length_b   1.000
_cell.length_c   1.000
_cell.angle_alpha   90.00
_cell.angle_beta   90.00
_cell.angle_gamma   90.00
#
_symmetry.space_group_name_H-M   'P 1'
#
loop_
_entity.id
_entity.type
_entity.pdbx_description
1 polymer ?
#
loop_
_entity_poly.entity_id
_entity_poly.type
_entity_poly.pdbx_seq_one_letter_code
_entity_poly.pdbx_strand_id
1 'polypeptide(L)'
;REYIRNSIFLMTETEFWNPYRWQTERNFHHEKDIVLPGKISLKEIEQHNKLALPMEMRMFVGDFVGWNRPLHVAQGRAESPRQRLLKWAAKYEDMHIRQDVPYEEALKGSVSSRFCFIPRGKSAWSSRLFRTLYAKCVPVLLNDDYEVPFLSLFHNQNNWLVRWPMRNVTDELADLLRSVEPEALEQMVRNAEEPKCWYVWQPPVIDAAHFDLQEGDLDAVCPEWRTKNAFVAVMALLYQKRRATASSMDAFYIPDPSTHEPRFTDAQLRPL
;
A
#
# COMPACT_ATOMS: atom_id res chain seq x y z
N ARG A 1 22.39 6.79 -0.03
CA ARG A 1 22.15 6.94 1.43
C ARG A 1 23.44 7.28 2.18
N GLU A 2 24.57 6.68 1.83
CA GLU A 2 25.89 6.97 2.41
C GLU A 2 26.24 8.47 2.50
N TYR A 3 25.93 9.24 1.46
CA TYR A 3 26.26 10.68 1.36
C TYR A 3 25.18 11.63 1.91
N ILE A 4 23.97 11.14 2.18
CA ILE A 4 22.81 11.94 2.61
C ILE A 4 22.06 11.20 3.73
N ARG A 5 22.79 10.83 4.78
CA ARG A 5 22.32 9.92 5.84
C ARG A 5 21.12 10.46 6.61
N ASN A 6 21.08 11.78 6.81
CA ASN A 6 20.04 12.47 7.59
C ASN A 6 18.80 12.85 6.75
N SER A 7 18.82 12.64 5.43
CA SER A 7 17.66 12.95 4.60
C SER A 7 16.52 11.96 4.84
N ILE A 8 15.30 12.48 4.78
CA ILE A 8 14.06 11.71 4.70
C ILE A 8 13.90 11.25 3.25
N PHE A 9 13.78 9.95 3.03
CA PHE A 9 13.46 9.42 1.71
C PHE A 9 11.97 9.15 1.60
N LEU A 10 11.35 9.74 0.59
CA LEU A 10 10.01 9.37 0.15
C LEU A 10 10.13 8.19 -0.80
N MET A 11 9.58 7.04 -0.43
CA MET A 11 9.80 5.79 -1.17
C MET A 11 8.51 5.05 -1.42
N THR A 12 8.40 4.38 -2.56
CA THR A 12 7.27 3.46 -2.86
C THR A 12 7.58 2.03 -2.46
N GLU A 13 8.80 1.77 -1.96
CA GLU A 13 9.29 0.45 -1.59
C GLU A 13 10.03 0.48 -0.25
N THR A 14 9.81 -0.56 0.55
CA THR A 14 10.35 -0.70 1.91
C THR A 14 11.41 -1.79 2.04
N GLU A 15 11.64 -2.54 0.96
CA GLU A 15 12.41 -3.79 0.97
C GLU A 15 13.55 -3.79 -0.07
N PHE A 16 13.97 -4.99 -0.49
CA PHE A 16 14.91 -5.19 -1.58
C PHE A 16 14.27 -4.97 -2.94
N TRP A 17 14.91 -4.19 -3.80
CA TRP A 17 14.44 -4.02 -5.17
C TRP A 17 15.00 -5.11 -6.10
N ASN A 18 14.12 -5.97 -6.62
CA ASN A 18 14.48 -7.14 -7.45
C ASN A 18 15.48 -6.89 -8.59
N PRO A 19 15.41 -5.77 -9.33
CA PRO A 19 16.39 -5.46 -10.37
C PRO A 19 17.81 -5.21 -9.85
N TYR A 20 17.99 -4.80 -8.59
CA TYR A 20 19.28 -4.36 -8.05
C TYR A 20 19.94 -5.42 -7.17
N ARG A 21 20.57 -6.39 -7.83
CA ARG A 21 21.25 -7.52 -7.17
C ARG A 21 22.38 -7.11 -6.22
N TRP A 22 22.94 -5.91 -6.38
CA TRP A 22 23.98 -5.34 -5.52
C TRP A 22 23.43 -4.84 -4.18
N GLN A 23 22.11 -4.69 -4.04
CA GLN A 23 21.48 -4.29 -2.79
C GLN A 23 21.47 -5.47 -1.81
N THR A 24 22.26 -5.35 -0.73
CA THR A 24 22.37 -6.35 0.34
C THR A 24 21.64 -5.95 1.62
N GLU A 25 21.14 -4.72 1.70
CA GLU A 25 20.39 -4.19 2.84
C GLU A 25 19.07 -3.55 2.41
N ARG A 26 18.10 -3.44 3.32
CA ARG A 26 16.81 -2.81 3.04
C ARG A 26 17.00 -1.31 2.75
N ASN A 27 16.28 -0.82 1.74
CA ASN A 27 16.37 0.57 1.30
C ASN A 27 15.51 1.53 2.12
N PHE A 28 14.91 1.12 3.24
CA PHE A 28 13.94 1.90 4.01
C PHE A 28 14.24 1.87 5.51
N HIS A 29 14.07 3.01 6.17
CA HIS A 29 14.30 3.18 7.60
C HIS A 29 13.04 3.75 8.26
N HIS A 30 12.30 2.91 8.98
CA HIS A 30 10.97 3.20 9.53
C HIS A 30 10.90 4.49 10.36
N GLU A 31 11.95 4.78 11.12
CA GLU A 31 11.98 5.96 12.00
C GLU A 31 12.00 7.29 11.22
N LYS A 32 12.62 7.33 10.04
CA LYS A 32 12.89 8.57 9.31
C LYS A 32 12.25 8.66 7.93
N ASP A 33 12.07 7.54 7.24
CA ASP A 33 11.58 7.52 5.87
C ASP A 33 10.05 7.44 5.84
N ILE A 34 9.47 7.75 4.68
CA ILE A 34 8.02 7.75 4.48
C ILE A 34 7.71 6.91 3.25
N VAL A 35 6.77 5.97 3.43
CA VAL A 35 6.24 5.20 2.30
C VAL A 35 5.13 5.99 1.63
N LEU A 36 5.22 6.14 0.32
CA LEU A 36 4.18 6.74 -0.50
C LEU A 36 3.18 5.66 -0.94
N PRO A 37 1.87 5.83 -0.67
CA PRO A 37 0.87 4.92 -1.19
C PRO A 37 0.77 5.01 -2.71
N GLY A 38 0.29 3.94 -3.32
CA GLY A 38 0.09 3.89 -4.75
C GLY A 38 -1.14 4.63 -5.21
N LYS A 39 -1.03 5.28 -6.37
CA LYS A 39 -2.15 5.94 -7.03
C LYS A 39 -3.05 4.88 -7.64
N ILE A 40 -4.27 4.80 -7.14
CA ILE A 40 -5.38 4.10 -7.78
C ILE A 40 -6.21 5.14 -8.56
N SER A 41 -6.76 4.74 -9.69
CA SER A 41 -7.60 5.65 -10.47
C SER A 41 -8.96 5.84 -9.79
N LEU A 42 -9.59 6.99 -10.03
CA LEU A 42 -10.91 7.29 -9.45
C LEU A 42 -12.00 6.35 -10.01
N LYS A 43 -11.88 5.97 -11.28
CA LYS A 43 -12.69 4.89 -11.88
C LYS A 43 -12.52 3.56 -11.15
N GLU A 44 -11.29 3.20 -10.76
CA GLU A 44 -11.03 1.95 -10.02
C GLU A 44 -11.64 2.02 -8.61
N ILE A 45 -11.52 3.16 -7.93
CA ILE A 45 -12.16 3.44 -6.63
C ILE A 45 -13.68 3.24 -6.73
N GLU A 46 -14.32 3.92 -7.68
CA GLU A 46 -15.77 3.90 -7.86
C GLU A 46 -16.26 2.50 -8.20
N GLN A 47 -15.62 1.84 -9.18
CA GLN A 47 -15.99 0.49 -9.61
C GLN A 47 -15.87 -0.52 -8.47
N HIS A 48 -14.76 -0.52 -7.73
CA HIS A 48 -14.58 -1.44 -6.60
C HIS A 48 -15.62 -1.19 -5.52
N ASN A 49 -15.87 0.09 -5.17
CA ASN A 49 -16.84 0.45 -4.14
C ASN A 49 -18.28 0.10 -4.53
N LYS A 50 -18.66 0.32 -5.79
CA LYS A 50 -20.01 0.06 -6.31
C LYS A 50 -20.31 -1.44 -6.46
N LEU A 51 -19.31 -2.23 -6.87
CA LEU A 51 -19.47 -3.66 -7.13
C LEU A 51 -19.17 -4.54 -5.91
N ALA A 52 -18.60 -3.97 -4.83
CA ALA A 52 -18.33 -4.68 -3.58
C ALA A 52 -19.60 -5.35 -3.05
N LEU A 53 -19.59 -6.69 -2.98
CA LEU A 53 -20.71 -7.44 -2.45
C LEU A 53 -20.77 -7.33 -0.92
N PRO A 54 -21.99 -7.30 -0.33
CA PRO A 54 -22.20 -7.54 1.08
C PRO A 54 -21.53 -8.84 1.55
N MET A 55 -21.11 -8.90 2.82
CA MET A 55 -20.26 -9.98 3.33
C MET A 55 -20.91 -11.36 3.17
N GLU A 56 -22.23 -11.43 3.36
CA GLU A 56 -23.07 -12.61 3.24
C GLU A 56 -23.20 -13.13 1.80
N MET A 57 -22.99 -12.28 0.79
CA MET A 57 -23.07 -12.64 -0.63
C MET A 57 -21.70 -13.00 -1.23
N ARG A 58 -20.63 -13.00 -0.42
CA ARG A 58 -19.27 -13.26 -0.90
C ARG A 58 -19.03 -14.73 -1.16
N MET A 59 -18.70 -15.03 -2.40
CA MET A 59 -18.52 -16.38 -2.94
C MET A 59 -17.20 -17.01 -2.50
N PHE A 60 -16.15 -16.20 -2.30
CA PHE A 60 -14.81 -16.70 -2.04
C PHE A 60 -14.33 -16.30 -0.65
N VAL A 61 -13.53 -17.17 -0.04
CA VAL A 61 -12.80 -16.87 1.20
C VAL A 61 -11.66 -15.90 0.90
N GLY A 62 -10.87 -16.14 -0.15
CA GLY A 62 -9.68 -15.35 -0.47
C GLY A 62 -9.50 -15.06 -1.96
N ASP A 63 -9.04 -13.84 -2.30
CA ASP A 63 -8.63 -13.44 -3.66
C ASP A 63 -7.12 -13.25 -3.79
N PHE A 64 -6.54 -13.78 -4.87
CA PHE A 64 -5.29 -13.33 -5.43
C PHE A 64 -5.24 -13.49 -6.95
N VAL A 65 -5.23 -12.36 -7.66
CA VAL A 65 -4.86 -12.33 -9.08
C VAL A 65 -3.48 -11.72 -9.28
N GLY A 66 -2.53 -12.49 -9.83
CA GLY A 66 -1.24 -11.94 -10.24
C GLY A 66 -0.16 -12.94 -10.64
N TRP A 67 0.85 -12.42 -11.32
CA TRP A 67 2.04 -13.16 -11.74
C TRP A 67 2.90 -13.61 -10.57
N ASN A 68 3.51 -14.79 -10.70
CA ASN A 68 4.61 -15.20 -9.82
C ASN A 68 5.75 -14.16 -9.89
N ARG A 69 6.25 -13.75 -8.73
CA ARG A 69 7.41 -12.89 -8.57
C ARG A 69 8.36 -13.55 -7.56
N PRO A 70 9.55 -14.02 -7.99
CA PRO A 70 10.55 -14.56 -7.07
C PRO A 70 11.05 -13.51 -6.08
N LEU A 71 11.54 -13.98 -4.93
CA LEU A 71 12.19 -13.13 -3.93
C LEU A 71 13.51 -12.57 -4.48
N HIS A 72 13.98 -11.48 -3.87
CA HIS A 72 15.30 -10.92 -4.19
C HIS A 72 16.39 -11.96 -3.87
N VAL A 73 17.48 -11.97 -4.66
CA VAL A 73 18.56 -12.96 -4.49
C VAL A 73 19.21 -12.95 -3.10
N ALA A 74 19.27 -11.77 -2.46
CA ALA A 74 19.75 -11.62 -1.09
C ALA A 74 18.86 -12.31 -0.04
N GLN A 75 17.61 -12.63 -0.38
CA GLN A 75 16.68 -13.35 0.48
C GLN A 75 16.74 -14.88 0.28
N GLY A 76 17.65 -15.37 -0.57
CA GLY A 76 17.84 -16.80 -0.84
C GLY A 76 16.90 -17.39 -1.89
N ARG A 77 16.85 -18.73 -1.96
CA ARG A 77 16.08 -19.49 -2.96
C ARG A 77 14.72 -20.00 -2.45
N ALA A 78 14.18 -19.38 -1.41
CA ALA A 78 12.88 -19.76 -0.86
C ALA A 78 11.72 -19.40 -1.80
N GLU A 79 10.63 -20.16 -1.73
CA GLU A 79 9.41 -19.85 -2.49
C GLU A 79 8.79 -18.53 -2.03
N SER A 80 8.38 -17.70 -2.99
CA SER A 80 7.69 -16.44 -2.69
C SER A 80 6.26 -16.70 -2.22
N PRO A 81 5.64 -15.76 -1.48
CA PRO A 81 4.22 -15.86 -1.12
C PRO A 81 3.31 -16.02 -2.34
N ARG A 82 3.66 -15.42 -3.49
CA ARG A 82 2.91 -15.58 -4.75
C ARG A 82 3.01 -16.99 -5.30
N GLN A 83 4.21 -17.57 -5.29
CA GLN A 83 4.40 -18.95 -5.74
C GLN A 83 3.59 -19.92 -4.87
N ARG A 84 3.53 -19.68 -3.55
CA ARG A 84 2.71 -20.48 -2.62
C ARG A 84 1.22 -20.32 -2.89
N LEU A 85 0.72 -19.09 -3.04
CA LEU A 85 -0.68 -18.83 -3.39
C LEU A 85 -1.05 -19.46 -4.75
N LEU A 86 -0.21 -19.37 -5.77
CA LEU A 86 -0.53 -19.96 -7.08
C LEU A 86 -0.69 -21.49 -7.03
N LYS A 87 -0.03 -22.18 -6.10
CA LYS A 87 -0.28 -23.62 -5.86
C LYS A 87 -1.66 -23.89 -5.26
N TRP A 88 -2.25 -22.93 -4.56
CA TRP A 88 -3.59 -23.05 -4.00
C TRP A 88 -4.70 -22.94 -5.04
N ALA A 89 -4.42 -22.36 -6.23
CA ALA A 89 -5.41 -22.22 -7.30
C ALA A 89 -6.06 -23.55 -7.72
N ALA A 90 -5.32 -24.67 -7.64
CA ALA A 90 -5.84 -26.00 -7.94
C ALA A 90 -6.31 -26.77 -6.69
N LYS A 91 -6.03 -26.25 -5.49
CA LYS A 91 -6.30 -26.93 -4.21
C LYS A 91 -7.58 -26.45 -3.54
N TYR A 92 -7.87 -25.15 -3.65
CA TYR A 92 -8.97 -24.51 -2.93
C TYR A 92 -9.97 -23.91 -3.91
N GLU A 93 -11.11 -24.56 -4.07
CA GLU A 93 -12.20 -24.09 -4.92
C GLU A 93 -12.89 -22.84 -4.35
N ASP A 94 -12.82 -22.66 -3.03
CA ASP A 94 -13.34 -21.51 -2.29
C ASP A 94 -12.40 -20.30 -2.31
N MET A 95 -11.28 -20.37 -3.05
CA MET A 95 -10.34 -19.26 -3.21
C MET A 95 -10.22 -18.85 -4.68
N HIS A 96 -10.42 -17.56 -4.95
CA HIS A 96 -10.23 -16.99 -6.27
C HIS A 96 -8.74 -16.68 -6.49
N ILE A 97 -7.99 -17.68 -6.95
CA ILE A 97 -6.56 -17.51 -7.24
C ILE A 97 -6.29 -17.74 -8.72
N ARG A 98 -5.83 -16.70 -9.41
CA ARG A 98 -5.62 -16.71 -10.86
C ARG A 98 -4.32 -16.00 -11.26
N GLN A 99 -3.81 -16.35 -12.43
CA GLN A 99 -2.68 -15.70 -13.06
C GLN A 99 -3.09 -15.23 -14.46
N ASP A 100 -2.71 -14.00 -14.80
CA ASP A 100 -2.87 -13.42 -16.14
C ASP A 100 -4.30 -13.48 -16.70
N VAL A 101 -5.25 -12.89 -15.97
CA VAL A 101 -6.66 -12.79 -16.39
C VAL A 101 -7.02 -11.35 -16.75
N PRO A 102 -8.08 -11.16 -17.57
CA PRO A 102 -8.65 -9.84 -17.84
C PRO A 102 -9.05 -9.08 -16.57
N TYR A 103 -9.18 -7.77 -16.68
CA TYR A 103 -9.51 -6.90 -15.55
C TYR A 103 -10.84 -7.27 -14.91
N GLU A 104 -11.83 -7.66 -15.70
CA GLU A 104 -13.18 -8.03 -15.24
C GLU A 104 -13.15 -9.25 -14.32
N GLU A 105 -12.35 -10.27 -14.64
CA GLU A 105 -12.19 -11.45 -13.79
C GLU A 105 -11.39 -11.11 -12.52
N ALA A 106 -10.37 -10.24 -12.63
CA ALA A 106 -9.64 -9.75 -11.46
C ALA A 106 -10.52 -8.93 -10.51
N LEU A 107 -11.43 -8.13 -11.07
CA LEU A 107 -12.40 -7.31 -10.33
C LEU A 107 -13.44 -8.20 -9.66
N LYS A 108 -13.97 -9.21 -10.36
CA LYS A 108 -14.89 -10.20 -9.80
C LYS A 108 -14.30 -10.83 -8.53
N GLY A 109 -13.04 -11.25 -8.58
CA GLY A 109 -12.33 -11.80 -7.42
C GLY A 109 -12.33 -10.84 -6.23
N SER A 110 -11.84 -9.61 -6.42
CA SER A 110 -11.69 -8.65 -5.33
C SER A 110 -13.02 -8.25 -4.68
N VAL A 111 -14.08 -8.07 -5.47
CA VAL A 111 -15.40 -7.59 -4.97
C VAL A 111 -16.29 -8.70 -4.39
N SER A 112 -15.95 -9.97 -4.62
CA SER A 112 -16.72 -11.13 -4.14
C SER A 112 -15.97 -12.02 -3.12
N SER A 113 -14.79 -11.59 -2.67
CA SER A 113 -13.97 -12.31 -1.68
C SER A 113 -13.99 -11.68 -0.31
N ARG A 114 -14.00 -12.48 0.76
CA ARG A 114 -13.93 -11.99 2.15
C ARG A 114 -12.56 -11.35 2.44
N PHE A 115 -11.50 -12.06 2.04
CA PHE A 115 -10.12 -11.64 2.21
C PHE A 115 -9.42 -11.43 0.86
N CYS A 116 -8.47 -10.50 0.82
CA CYS A 116 -7.68 -10.24 -0.38
C CYS A 116 -6.19 -10.29 -0.04
N PHE A 117 -5.47 -11.24 -0.63
CA PHE A 117 -4.05 -11.41 -0.37
C PHE A 117 -3.24 -10.29 -1.02
N ILE A 118 -2.36 -9.67 -0.24
CA ILE A 118 -1.39 -8.69 -0.69
C ILE A 118 0.00 -9.30 -0.54
N PRO A 119 0.38 -10.23 -1.45
CA PRO A 119 1.71 -10.79 -1.44
C PRO A 119 2.71 -9.83 -2.03
N ARG A 120 3.91 -9.90 -1.45
CA ARG A 120 5.13 -9.26 -1.93
C ARG A 120 5.22 -9.25 -3.47
N GLY A 121 5.45 -8.07 -4.06
CA GLY A 121 5.41 -7.81 -5.50
C GLY A 121 6.75 -7.83 -6.23
N LYS A 122 6.81 -7.26 -7.45
CA LYS A 122 8.07 -6.91 -8.14
C LYS A 122 8.63 -5.60 -7.58
N SER A 123 7.72 -4.67 -7.31
CA SER A 123 7.86 -3.51 -6.45
C SER A 123 6.97 -3.71 -5.22
N ALA A 124 7.37 -3.14 -4.08
CA ALA A 124 6.55 -3.11 -2.86
C ALA A 124 5.37 -2.11 -2.97
N TRP A 125 5.21 -1.46 -4.13
CA TRP A 125 4.07 -0.64 -4.48
C TRP A 125 2.82 -1.49 -4.72
N SER A 126 2.31 -2.08 -3.64
CA SER A 126 1.12 -2.92 -3.69
C SER A 126 -0.12 -2.04 -3.76
N SER A 127 -0.38 -1.43 -4.93
CA SER A 127 -1.66 -0.76 -5.21
C SER A 127 -2.87 -1.64 -4.87
N ARG A 128 -2.66 -2.96 -4.86
CA ARG A 128 -3.59 -3.96 -4.35
C ARG A 128 -4.09 -3.67 -2.94
N LEU A 129 -3.25 -3.21 -2.01
CA LEU A 129 -3.70 -2.83 -0.67
C LEU A 129 -4.80 -1.78 -0.75
N PHE A 130 -4.55 -0.69 -1.49
CA PHE A 130 -5.47 0.43 -1.54
C PHE A 130 -6.77 0.08 -2.26
N ARG A 131 -6.72 -0.61 -3.41
CA ARG A 131 -7.95 -1.02 -4.13
C ARG A 131 -8.82 -2.01 -3.33
N THR A 132 -8.21 -2.89 -2.51
CA THR A 132 -8.96 -3.88 -1.73
C THR A 132 -9.83 -3.24 -0.64
N LEU A 133 -9.41 -2.09 -0.12
CA LEU A 133 -10.21 -1.30 0.84
C LEU A 133 -11.52 -0.84 0.19
N TYR A 134 -11.49 -0.42 -1.08
CA TYR A 134 -12.69 -0.03 -1.82
C TYR A 134 -13.57 -1.22 -2.21
N ALA A 135 -12.98 -2.39 -2.48
CA ALA A 135 -13.74 -3.64 -2.62
C ALA A 135 -14.32 -4.16 -1.29
N LYS A 136 -14.08 -3.46 -0.17
CA LYS A 136 -14.45 -3.88 1.19
C LYS A 136 -13.90 -5.27 1.53
N CYS A 137 -12.78 -5.65 0.93
CA CYS A 137 -12.15 -6.95 1.06
C CYS A 137 -11.06 -6.88 2.11
N VAL A 138 -11.13 -7.71 3.16
CA VAL A 138 -10.20 -7.61 4.30
C VAL A 138 -8.79 -7.96 3.81
N PRO A 139 -7.83 -7.03 3.86
CA PRO A 139 -6.51 -7.28 3.32
C PRO A 139 -5.71 -8.26 4.18
N VAL A 140 -5.00 -9.18 3.51
CA VAL A 140 -4.05 -10.13 4.13
C VAL A 140 -2.66 -9.82 3.60
N LEU A 141 -1.87 -9.10 4.39
CA LEU A 141 -0.52 -8.71 4.03
C LEU A 141 0.44 -9.89 4.16
N LEU A 142 1.01 -10.31 3.03
CA LEU A 142 2.03 -11.35 2.93
C LEU A 142 3.34 -10.73 2.44
N ASN A 143 3.85 -9.79 3.23
CA ASN A 143 5.14 -9.14 3.03
C ASN A 143 5.67 -8.65 4.39
N ASP A 144 6.65 -9.37 4.94
CA ASP A 144 7.19 -9.10 6.28
C ASP A 144 7.96 -7.77 6.35
N ASP A 145 8.45 -7.29 5.20
CA ASP A 145 9.21 -6.05 5.08
C ASP A 145 8.34 -4.86 4.63
N TYR A 146 7.03 -5.03 4.48
CA TYR A 146 6.14 -3.96 4.02
C TYR A 146 5.66 -3.07 5.17
N GLU A 147 6.09 -1.81 5.14
CA GLU A 147 5.52 -0.75 5.96
C GLU A 147 4.25 -0.23 5.29
N VAL A 148 3.10 -0.43 5.94
CA VAL A 148 1.83 0.12 5.48
C VAL A 148 1.87 1.64 5.62
N PRO A 149 1.60 2.41 4.55
CA PRO A 149 1.70 3.85 4.62
C PRO A 149 0.77 4.43 5.67
N PHE A 150 1.28 5.45 6.38
CA PHE A 150 0.53 6.31 7.28
C PHE A 150 -0.05 5.65 8.52
N LEU A 151 0.34 4.42 8.86
CA LEU A 151 -0.15 3.74 10.08
C LEU A 151 -0.02 4.61 11.34
N SER A 152 1.09 5.36 11.48
CA SER A 152 1.31 6.25 12.62
C SER A 152 0.31 7.40 12.74
N LEU A 153 -0.49 7.67 11.71
CA LEU A 153 -1.56 8.68 11.72
C LEU A 153 -2.92 8.10 12.13
N PHE A 154 -3.08 6.78 12.14
CA PHE A 154 -4.37 6.13 12.42
C PHE A 154 -4.50 5.76 13.90
N HIS A 155 -5.69 5.95 14.46
CA HIS A 155 -5.97 5.67 15.86
C HIS A 155 -6.09 4.17 16.15
N ASN A 156 -6.52 3.38 15.15
CA ASN A 156 -6.77 1.94 15.30
C ASN A 156 -5.89 1.14 14.33
N GLN A 157 -4.63 0.96 14.69
CA GLN A 157 -3.61 0.42 13.78
C GLN A 157 -3.75 -1.07 13.45
N ASN A 158 -4.55 -1.85 14.19
CA ASN A 158 -4.41 -3.32 14.22
C ASN A 158 -5.67 -4.15 13.90
N ASN A 159 -6.81 -3.55 13.58
CA ASN A 159 -8.08 -4.30 13.50
C ASN A 159 -8.76 -4.27 12.12
N TRP A 160 -8.03 -3.93 11.05
CA TRP A 160 -8.54 -3.92 9.68
C TRP A 160 -7.66 -4.71 8.70
N LEU A 161 -6.48 -5.15 9.12
CA LEU A 161 -5.46 -5.79 8.30
C LEU A 161 -5.00 -7.08 8.96
N VAL A 162 -5.00 -8.20 8.23
CA VAL A 162 -4.33 -9.43 8.68
C VAL A 162 -2.88 -9.37 8.26
N ARG A 163 -1.94 -9.44 9.21
CA ARG A 163 -0.52 -9.64 8.91
C ARG A 163 -0.19 -11.11 9.07
N TRP A 164 0.38 -11.72 8.03
CA TRP A 164 0.75 -13.13 8.08
C TRP A 164 2.16 -13.34 7.49
N PRO A 165 3.00 -14.20 8.12
CA PRO A 165 4.37 -14.41 7.66
C PRO A 165 4.42 -14.83 6.19
N MET A 166 5.10 -14.06 5.35
CA MET A 166 5.07 -14.28 3.89
C MET A 166 5.65 -15.64 3.47
N ARG A 167 6.48 -16.24 4.34
CA ARG A 167 7.09 -17.57 4.14
C ARG A 167 6.22 -18.72 4.63
N ASN A 168 5.19 -18.45 5.45
CA ASN A 168 4.31 -19.46 6.03
C ASN A 168 2.92 -19.49 5.37
N VAL A 169 2.83 -19.27 4.05
CA VAL A 169 1.55 -19.45 3.33
C VAL A 169 1.28 -20.96 3.21
N THR A 170 0.58 -21.50 4.20
CA THR A 170 0.24 -22.92 4.41
C THR A 170 -1.25 -23.07 4.72
N ASP A 171 -1.72 -24.31 4.83
CA ASP A 171 -3.14 -24.62 5.09
C ASP A 171 -3.66 -23.98 6.37
N GLU A 172 -2.78 -23.76 7.36
CA GLU A 172 -3.10 -23.03 8.59
C GLU A 172 -3.65 -21.62 8.33
N LEU A 173 -3.11 -20.91 7.33
CA LEU A 173 -3.64 -19.60 6.94
C LEU A 173 -5.04 -19.76 6.33
N ALA A 174 -5.24 -20.75 5.47
CA ALA A 174 -6.55 -21.00 4.86
C ALA A 174 -7.61 -21.30 5.93
N ASP A 175 -7.27 -22.16 6.89
CA ASP A 175 -8.16 -22.57 7.97
C ASP A 175 -8.44 -21.41 8.92
N LEU A 176 -7.43 -20.59 9.25
CA LEU A 176 -7.63 -19.36 10.02
C LEU A 176 -8.65 -18.45 9.32
N LEU A 177 -8.46 -18.15 8.03
CA LEU A 177 -9.36 -17.26 7.30
C LEU A 177 -10.80 -17.80 7.22
N ARG A 178 -10.97 -19.13 7.11
CA ARG A 178 -12.29 -19.77 7.16
C ARG A 178 -12.94 -19.69 8.54
N SER A 179 -12.15 -19.70 9.60
CA SER A 179 -12.63 -19.65 10.98
C SER A 179 -13.06 -18.26 11.46
N VAL A 180 -12.79 -17.20 10.69
CA VAL A 180 -13.18 -15.84 11.08
C VAL A 180 -14.69 -15.66 10.92
N GLU A 181 -15.35 -15.37 12.04
CA GLU A 181 -16.78 -15.15 12.10
C GLU A 181 -17.22 -13.92 11.27
N PRO A 182 -18.42 -13.96 10.64
CA PRO A 182 -18.93 -12.86 9.83
C PRO A 182 -18.96 -11.50 10.54
N GLU A 183 -19.30 -11.48 11.83
CA GLU A 183 -19.34 -10.25 12.63
C GLU A 183 -17.95 -9.61 12.79
N ALA A 184 -16.92 -10.44 13.00
CA ALA A 184 -15.54 -9.99 13.08
C ALA A 184 -15.08 -9.44 11.72
N LEU A 185 -15.41 -10.13 10.62
CA LEU A 185 -15.14 -9.67 9.25
C LEU A 185 -15.77 -8.31 8.96
N GLU A 186 -17.04 -8.12 9.29
CA GLU A 186 -17.71 -6.83 9.14
C GLU A 186 -17.05 -5.74 9.98
N GLN A 187 -16.65 -6.05 11.21
CA GLN A 187 -15.93 -5.08 12.04
C GLN A 187 -14.59 -4.68 11.42
N MET A 188 -13.85 -5.63 10.84
CA MET A 188 -12.62 -5.33 10.11
C MET A 188 -12.87 -4.43 8.90
N VAL A 189 -13.94 -4.67 8.14
CA VAL A 189 -14.34 -3.79 7.03
C VAL A 189 -14.72 -2.39 7.53
N ARG A 190 -15.48 -2.28 8.62
CA ARG A 190 -15.81 -0.97 9.23
C ARG A 190 -14.54 -0.23 9.68
N ASN A 191 -13.59 -0.93 10.30
CA ASN A 191 -12.33 -0.33 10.71
C ASN A 191 -11.47 0.12 9.52
N ALA A 192 -11.59 -0.55 8.36
CA ALA A 192 -10.88 -0.21 7.14
C ALA A 192 -11.37 1.10 6.49
N GLU A 193 -12.54 1.62 6.85
CA GLU A 193 -13.08 2.88 6.32
C GLU A 193 -12.26 4.10 6.76
N GLU A 194 -11.68 4.09 7.97
CA GLU A 194 -10.83 5.18 8.47
C GLU A 194 -9.57 5.40 7.60
N PRO A 195 -8.71 4.39 7.36
CA PRO A 195 -7.50 4.57 6.57
C PRO A 195 -7.75 4.72 5.06
N LYS A 196 -8.88 4.22 4.53
CA LYS A 196 -9.15 4.11 3.08
C LYS A 196 -8.94 5.42 2.32
N CYS A 197 -9.51 6.52 2.80
CA CYS A 197 -9.48 7.80 2.10
C CYS A 197 -8.13 8.52 2.21
N TRP A 198 -7.31 8.18 3.22
CA TRP A 198 -5.94 8.69 3.33
C TRP A 198 -5.02 8.24 2.21
N TYR A 199 -5.41 7.25 1.40
CA TYR A 199 -4.64 6.76 0.26
C TYR A 199 -5.06 7.36 -1.08
N VAL A 200 -6.06 8.26 -1.08
CA VAL A 200 -6.47 8.99 -2.28
C VAL A 200 -5.45 10.07 -2.61
N TRP A 201 -5.04 10.17 -3.87
CA TRP A 201 -4.26 11.29 -4.37
C TRP A 201 -5.18 12.29 -5.06
N GLN A 202 -5.00 13.58 -4.79
CA GLN A 202 -5.76 14.62 -5.48
C GLN A 202 -5.48 14.55 -6.99
N PRO A 203 -6.51 14.62 -7.86
CA PRO A 203 -6.29 14.73 -9.29
C PRO A 203 -5.56 16.07 -9.57
N PRO A 204 -4.46 16.06 -10.33
CA PRO A 204 -3.78 17.32 -10.65
C PRO A 204 -4.67 18.18 -11.55
N VAL A 205 -4.61 19.49 -11.37
CA VAL A 205 -5.45 20.48 -12.10
C VAL A 205 -5.33 20.33 -13.62
N ILE A 206 -4.15 19.95 -14.12
CA ILE A 206 -3.88 19.73 -15.56
C ILE A 206 -4.63 18.50 -16.07
N ASP A 207 -4.77 17.47 -15.24
CA ASP A 207 -5.50 16.25 -15.59
C ASP A 207 -7.01 16.44 -15.39
N ALA A 208 -7.46 17.37 -14.55
CA ALA A 208 -8.87 17.57 -14.22
C ALA A 208 -9.77 17.80 -15.44
N ALA A 209 -9.23 18.35 -16.54
CA ALA A 209 -9.94 18.55 -17.80
C ALA A 209 -10.01 17.29 -18.70
N HIS A 210 -9.20 16.26 -18.42
CA HIS A 210 -9.07 15.03 -19.23
C HIS A 210 -9.69 13.79 -18.58
N PHE A 211 -10.09 13.89 -17.31
CA PHE A 211 -10.87 12.85 -16.69
C PHE A 211 -12.35 13.24 -16.70
N ASP A 212 -13.23 12.28 -17.03
CA ASP A 212 -14.66 12.30 -16.71
C ASP A 212 -14.85 12.21 -15.17
N LEU A 213 -14.26 13.15 -14.43
CA LEU A 213 -14.45 13.29 -13.01
C LEU A 213 -15.62 14.20 -12.79
N GLN A 214 -16.78 13.63 -12.50
CA GLN A 214 -17.70 14.37 -11.67
C GLN A 214 -17.08 14.36 -10.27
N GLU A 215 -16.66 15.52 -9.75
CA GLU A 215 -16.14 15.66 -8.37
C GLU A 215 -17.05 14.96 -7.34
N GLY A 216 -18.35 14.87 -7.65
CA GLY A 216 -19.35 14.16 -6.86
C GLY A 216 -19.08 12.66 -6.64
N ASP A 217 -18.38 11.97 -7.53
CA ASP A 217 -18.14 10.53 -7.41
C ASP A 217 -17.15 10.23 -6.27
N LEU A 218 -16.11 11.04 -6.13
CA LEU A 218 -15.16 10.90 -5.02
C LEU A 218 -15.76 11.42 -3.71
N ASP A 219 -16.55 12.49 -3.75
CA ASP A 219 -17.27 13.00 -2.58
C ASP A 219 -18.24 11.95 -2.01
N ALA A 220 -18.84 11.11 -2.87
CA ALA A 220 -19.72 10.02 -2.45
C ALA A 220 -18.97 8.87 -1.73
N VAL A 221 -17.74 8.55 -2.16
CA VAL A 221 -16.96 7.44 -1.57
C VAL A 221 -16.09 7.89 -0.40
N CYS A 222 -15.54 9.10 -0.48
CA CYS A 222 -14.59 9.67 0.47
C CYS A 222 -14.93 11.16 0.73
N PRO A 223 -16.00 11.49 1.47
CA PRO A 223 -16.49 12.87 1.61
C PRO A 223 -15.47 13.85 2.21
N GLU A 224 -14.52 13.35 3.01
CA GLU A 224 -13.46 14.16 3.64
C GLU A 224 -12.16 14.20 2.84
N TRP A 225 -12.11 13.71 1.58
CA TRP A 225 -10.86 13.58 0.82
C TRP A 225 -10.10 14.90 0.66
N ARG A 226 -10.78 16.06 0.68
CA ARG A 226 -10.14 17.38 0.57
C ARG A 226 -9.20 17.67 1.75
N THR A 227 -9.49 17.13 2.94
CA THR A 227 -8.69 17.30 4.16
C THR A 227 -7.99 16.02 4.61
N LYS A 228 -8.46 14.84 4.16
CA LYS A 228 -7.90 13.52 4.46
C LYS A 228 -7.51 12.80 3.17
N ASN A 229 -6.31 13.06 2.69
CA ASN A 229 -5.74 12.43 1.49
C ASN A 229 -4.25 12.16 1.64
N ALA A 230 -3.67 11.46 0.67
CA ALA A 230 -2.28 11.02 0.72
C ALA A 230 -1.29 12.18 0.73
N PHE A 231 -1.58 13.28 0.04
CA PHE A 231 -0.73 14.46 0.08
C PHE A 231 -0.68 15.08 1.48
N VAL A 232 -1.85 15.27 2.11
CA VAL A 232 -1.94 15.81 3.48
C VAL A 232 -1.22 14.90 4.46
N ALA A 233 -1.40 13.58 4.36
CA ALA A 233 -0.70 12.61 5.21
C ALA A 233 0.83 12.69 5.06
N VAL A 234 1.33 12.78 3.83
CA VAL A 234 2.77 12.93 3.57
C VAL A 234 3.30 14.22 4.19
N MET A 235 2.59 15.34 4.01
CA MET A 235 2.99 16.63 4.59
C MET A 235 3.01 16.59 6.12
N ALA A 236 2.01 15.97 6.75
CA ALA A 236 1.97 15.78 8.19
C ALA A 236 3.15 14.93 8.71
N LEU A 237 3.47 13.83 8.03
CA LEU A 237 4.60 12.97 8.40
C LEU A 237 5.96 13.65 8.17
N LEU A 238 6.10 14.40 7.07
CA LEU A 238 7.30 15.20 6.83
C LEU A 238 7.51 16.23 7.94
N TYR A 239 6.44 16.90 8.37
CA TYR A 239 6.50 17.85 9.49
C TYR A 239 6.91 17.16 10.79
N GLN A 240 6.35 15.99 11.10
CA GLN A 240 6.70 15.21 12.30
C GLN A 240 8.13 14.66 12.28
N LYS A 241 8.59 14.18 11.12
CA LYS A 241 9.92 13.53 10.96
C LYS A 241 11.04 14.54 10.71
N ARG A 242 10.72 15.80 10.43
CA ARG A 242 11.70 16.88 10.38
C ARG A 242 12.39 16.97 11.73
N ARG A 243 13.73 16.85 11.76
CA ARG A 243 14.51 17.06 12.99
C ARG A 243 14.31 18.50 13.49
N ALA A 244 13.71 18.65 14.66
CA ALA A 244 13.61 19.91 15.38
C ALA A 244 14.70 19.96 16.47
N THR A 245 15.94 20.27 16.12
CA THR A 245 16.90 20.76 17.12
C THR A 245 16.86 22.28 17.08
N ALA A 246 16.85 22.93 18.26
CA ALA A 246 16.78 24.39 18.39
C ALA A 246 17.91 25.16 17.69
N SER A 247 18.95 24.45 17.23
CA SER A 247 20.12 24.95 16.51
C SER A 247 20.14 24.61 15.01
N SER A 248 19.09 23.97 14.48
CA SER A 248 18.99 23.62 13.06
C SER A 248 18.35 24.79 12.29
N MET A 249 19.16 25.60 11.60
CA MET A 249 18.65 26.56 10.62
C MET A 249 18.01 25.78 9.46
N ASP A 250 16.70 25.93 9.29
CA ASP A 250 15.85 25.15 8.38
C ASP A 250 16.27 25.26 6.89
N ALA A 251 16.50 24.13 6.20
CA ALA A 251 15.95 23.80 4.88
C ALA A 251 16.55 22.50 4.31
N PHE A 252 15.73 21.77 3.53
CA PHE A 252 16.16 20.58 2.79
C PHE A 252 17.39 20.87 1.91
N TYR A 253 18.36 19.95 1.95
CA TYR A 253 19.69 20.11 1.37
C TYR A 253 19.88 19.26 0.09
N ILE A 254 20.29 19.89 -1.02
CA ILE A 254 20.80 19.22 -2.24
C ILE A 254 22.32 19.52 -2.36
N PRO A 255 23.21 18.50 -2.34
CA PRO A 255 24.65 18.69 -2.49
C PRO A 255 25.13 19.11 -3.88
N ASP A 256 26.21 19.90 -3.92
CA ASP A 256 27.04 20.12 -5.13
C ASP A 256 27.70 18.80 -5.57
N PRO A 257 27.56 18.36 -6.84
CA PRO A 257 28.06 17.07 -7.31
C PRO A 257 29.59 16.91 -7.29
N SER A 258 30.34 18.01 -7.18
CA SER A 258 31.82 18.01 -7.21
C SER A 258 32.44 18.04 -5.82
N THR A 259 31.75 18.62 -4.83
CA THR A 259 32.29 18.85 -3.48
C THR A 259 31.51 18.11 -2.39
N HIS A 260 30.30 17.62 -2.68
CA HIS A 260 29.39 16.99 -1.72
C HIS A 260 29.05 17.86 -0.49
N GLU A 261 29.29 19.18 -0.53
CA GLU A 261 29.03 20.11 0.57
C GLU A 261 27.83 21.06 0.30
N PRO A 262 27.08 21.48 1.34
CA PRO A 262 26.02 22.48 1.22
C PRO A 262 26.56 23.87 1.01
N ARG A 263 26.12 24.55 -0.05
CA ARG A 263 26.37 25.99 -0.22
C ARG A 263 25.12 26.72 -0.66
N PHE A 264 24.27 27.12 0.29
CA PHE A 264 23.44 28.32 0.14
C PHE A 264 23.32 29.01 1.49
N THR A 265 23.36 30.34 1.47
CA THR A 265 23.12 31.20 2.64
C THR A 265 21.65 31.61 2.67
N ASP A 266 21.14 31.94 3.86
CA ASP A 266 19.71 32.22 4.14
C ASP A 266 19.05 33.25 3.22
N ALA A 267 19.83 34.10 2.55
CA ALA A 267 19.33 35.10 1.59
C ALA A 267 18.77 34.50 0.28
N GLN A 268 19.01 33.21 0.01
CA GLN A 268 18.68 32.58 -1.27
C GLN A 268 17.44 31.68 -1.23
N LEU A 269 16.88 31.42 -0.04
CA LEU A 269 15.63 30.70 0.13
C LEU A 269 14.47 31.70 0.14
N ARG A 270 13.73 31.81 -0.97
CA ARG A 270 12.45 32.53 -0.99
C ARG A 270 11.29 31.55 -0.69
N PRO A 271 10.26 31.96 0.04
CA PRO A 271 9.03 31.18 0.17
C PRO A 271 8.39 31.00 -1.20
N LEU A 272 7.89 29.80 -1.49
CA LEU A 272 6.97 29.56 -2.61
C LEU A 272 5.63 30.24 -2.34
#